data_AF-A0A2T9VBP1-F1
#
_entry.id   AF-A0A2T9VBP1-F1
#
_cell.length_a   1.000
_cell.length_b   1.000
_cell.length_c   1.000
_cell.angle_alpha   90.00
_cell.angle_beta   90.00
_cell.angle_gamma   90.00
#
_symmetry.space_group_name_H-M   'P 1'
#
loop_
_entity.id
_entity.type
_entity.pdbx_description
1 polymer ?
#
loop_
_entity_poly.entity_id
_entity_poly.type
_entity_poly.pdbx_seq_one_letter_code
_entity_poly.pdbx_strand_id
1 'polypeptide(L)'
;MSSLILLRRIRVENANAIAGLTYGFPAITHFLGFAHALSRRLTESHGLRIEGCAVVSHEHQIHAHTSGRDYQFALTRNPLTREAKTASFNEEGRMHMTVSLLLECHGEIPNGEYGQRDLAEYLSQVCPTLRLAGGIVVDIEAITVMAMPSTEREMRRLQWQLMPGFALRDRSSWLVQHHQTLLENNPDATLLDAWLDFAALKIQAEMPEDGNLREGEPADWHVVPKPNPGYLVPIMTGYQRISELYAPGVVENARDAETPFAFTEAVYGVGEWCGLHRIQALDDIFWRYRTTETGYYCQGAGAPVTSEPLN
;
A
#
# COMPACT_ATOMS: atom_id res chain seq x y z
N MET A 1 -11.17 5.75 -24.05
CA MET A 1 -12.06 4.85 -23.30
C MET A 1 -11.27 4.26 -22.14
N SER A 2 -11.92 3.92 -21.03
CA SER A 2 -11.26 3.28 -19.88
C SER A 2 -11.67 1.82 -19.78
N SER A 3 -10.71 0.93 -19.66
CA SER A 3 -10.87 -0.50 -19.48
C SER A 3 -10.24 -0.94 -18.16
N LEU A 4 -10.69 -2.07 -17.65
CA LEU A 4 -10.19 -2.66 -16.42
C LEU A 4 -9.37 -3.91 -16.76
N ILE A 5 -8.13 -3.95 -16.28
CA ILE A 5 -7.30 -5.15 -16.32
C ILE A 5 -7.30 -5.77 -14.92
N LEU A 6 -7.79 -6.99 -14.82
CA LEU A 6 -7.77 -7.79 -13.59
C LEU A 6 -6.65 -8.83 -13.69
N LEU A 7 -5.66 -8.70 -12.83
CA LEU A 7 -4.67 -9.75 -12.55
C LEU A 7 -5.13 -10.49 -11.30
N ARG A 8 -5.72 -11.67 -11.48
CA ARG A 8 -6.36 -12.43 -10.39
C ARG A 8 -5.38 -13.38 -9.74
N ARG A 9 -5.28 -13.31 -8.40
CA ARG A 9 -4.45 -14.17 -7.53
C ARG A 9 -3.02 -14.35 -8.04
N ILE A 10 -2.30 -13.24 -8.15
CA ILE A 10 -0.85 -13.23 -8.35
C ILE A 10 -0.19 -13.80 -7.08
N ARG A 11 0.52 -14.91 -7.23
CA ARG A 11 1.34 -15.50 -6.17
C ARG A 11 2.74 -14.94 -6.25
N VAL A 12 3.19 -14.30 -5.18
CA VAL A 12 4.49 -13.63 -5.10
C VAL A 12 5.29 -14.19 -3.94
N GLU A 13 6.52 -14.59 -4.23
CA GLU A 13 7.48 -15.09 -3.25
C GLU A 13 8.58 -14.07 -2.94
N ASN A 14 9.00 -14.04 -1.67
CA ASN A 14 10.03 -13.14 -1.14
C ASN A 14 9.78 -11.66 -1.44
N ALA A 15 8.52 -11.21 -1.35
CA ALA A 15 8.18 -9.80 -1.38
C ALA A 15 8.72 -9.08 -0.14
N ASN A 16 9.06 -7.80 -0.27
CA ASN A 16 9.53 -6.97 0.83
C ASN A 16 8.40 -6.72 1.85
N ALA A 17 8.65 -7.06 3.11
CA ALA A 17 7.73 -6.89 4.23
C ALA A 17 8.05 -5.66 5.10
N ILE A 18 9.01 -4.82 4.70
CA ILE A 18 9.40 -3.59 5.42
C ILE A 18 9.04 -2.36 4.58
N ALA A 19 8.31 -1.43 5.19
CA ALA A 19 7.86 -0.18 4.60
C ALA A 19 8.13 0.99 5.56
N GLY A 20 9.41 1.39 5.63
CA GLY A 20 9.90 2.40 6.57
C GLY A 20 9.64 2.00 8.02
N LEU A 21 8.85 2.78 8.77
CA LEU A 21 8.46 2.50 10.16
C LEU A 21 7.42 1.37 10.31
N THR A 22 6.82 0.91 9.20
CA THR A 22 5.80 -0.15 9.22
C THR A 22 6.39 -1.46 8.69
N TYR A 23 5.93 -2.59 9.24
CA TYR A 23 6.23 -3.92 8.70
C TYR A 23 4.95 -4.72 8.51
N GLY A 24 5.00 -5.69 7.62
CA GLY A 24 3.87 -6.55 7.27
C GLY A 24 3.60 -6.53 5.79
N PHE A 25 2.49 -5.94 5.37
CA PHE A 25 2.14 -5.84 3.94
C PHE A 25 3.00 -4.76 3.24
N PRO A 26 3.39 -4.94 1.97
CA PRO A 26 4.28 -4.00 1.29
C PRO A 26 3.63 -2.62 1.11
N ALA A 27 4.44 -1.56 1.06
CA ALA A 27 3.96 -0.20 0.79
C ALA A 27 3.20 -0.13 -0.55
N ILE A 28 2.16 0.71 -0.60
CA ILE A 28 1.31 0.86 -1.79
C ILE A 28 2.11 1.34 -3.02
N THR A 29 3.19 2.10 -2.77
CA THR A 29 4.16 2.56 -3.78
C THR A 29 4.75 1.43 -4.62
N HIS A 30 4.94 0.23 -4.05
CA HIS A 30 5.43 -0.94 -4.80
C HIS A 30 4.42 -1.41 -5.87
N PHE A 31 3.13 -1.35 -5.56
CA PHE A 31 2.06 -1.80 -6.46
C PHE A 31 1.83 -0.80 -7.58
N LEU A 32 1.81 0.50 -7.28
CA LEU A 32 1.77 1.51 -8.34
C LEU A 32 3.07 1.50 -9.16
N GLY A 33 4.22 1.18 -8.57
CA GLY A 33 5.48 1.04 -9.29
C GLY A 33 5.42 -0.11 -10.31
N PHE A 34 4.85 -1.24 -9.92
CA PHE A 34 4.56 -2.35 -10.81
C PHE A 34 3.57 -1.97 -11.93
N ALA A 35 2.47 -1.29 -11.58
CA ALA A 35 1.49 -0.79 -12.55
C ALA A 35 2.13 0.18 -13.56
N HIS A 36 3.03 1.06 -13.10
CA HIS A 36 3.77 1.98 -13.95
C HIS A 36 4.76 1.27 -14.88
N ALA A 37 5.48 0.26 -14.37
CA ALA A 37 6.37 -0.57 -15.20
C ALA A 37 5.61 -1.30 -16.32
N LEU A 38 4.42 -1.83 -16.00
CA LEU A 38 3.50 -2.38 -17.01
C LEU A 38 3.03 -1.29 -17.98
N SER A 39 2.65 -0.11 -17.48
CA SER A 39 2.21 1.01 -18.32
C SER A 39 3.27 1.38 -19.36
N ARG A 40 4.54 1.44 -18.99
CA ARG A 40 5.64 1.76 -19.93
C ARG A 40 5.71 0.76 -21.08
N ARG A 41 5.65 -0.55 -20.78
CA ARG A 41 5.67 -1.61 -21.79
C ARG A 41 4.42 -1.58 -22.68
N LEU A 42 3.26 -1.28 -22.10
CA LEU A 42 1.98 -1.20 -22.82
C LEU A 42 1.89 0.05 -23.70
N THR A 43 2.48 1.17 -23.27
CA THR A 43 2.51 2.39 -24.07
C THR A 43 3.35 2.18 -25.33
N GLU A 44 4.50 1.51 -25.23
CA GLU A 44 5.36 1.21 -26.38
C GLU A 44 4.75 0.20 -27.36
N SER A 45 4.06 -0.83 -26.85
CA SER A 45 3.55 -1.93 -27.67
C SER A 45 2.13 -1.72 -28.20
N HIS A 46 1.22 -1.16 -27.38
CA HIS A 46 -0.21 -1.08 -27.67
C HIS A 46 -0.77 0.35 -27.56
N GLY A 47 0.05 1.35 -27.19
CA GLY A 47 -0.43 2.72 -26.96
C GLY A 47 -1.33 2.87 -25.74
N LEU A 48 -1.33 1.91 -24.81
CA LEU A 48 -2.16 1.90 -23.61
C LEU A 48 -1.41 2.46 -22.40
N ARG A 49 -2.14 3.08 -21.46
CA ARG A 49 -1.58 3.64 -20.22
C ARG A 49 -2.33 3.13 -19.01
N ILE A 50 -1.63 2.89 -17.90
CA ILE A 50 -2.23 2.52 -16.62
C ILE A 50 -2.08 3.67 -15.65
N GLU A 51 -3.19 4.15 -15.10
CA GLU A 51 -3.21 5.34 -14.23
C GLU A 51 -3.57 5.02 -12.77
N GLY A 52 -4.34 3.96 -12.54
CA GLY A 52 -4.80 3.53 -11.23
C GLY A 52 -4.52 2.07 -10.93
N CYS A 53 -4.28 1.76 -9.66
CA CYS A 53 -4.09 0.40 -9.17
C CYS A 53 -4.90 0.21 -7.88
N ALA A 54 -5.75 -0.81 -7.83
CA ALA A 54 -6.37 -1.27 -6.59
C ALA A 54 -5.80 -2.64 -6.20
N VAL A 55 -5.55 -2.81 -4.90
CA VAL A 55 -4.89 -3.99 -4.34
C VAL A 55 -5.89 -4.77 -3.48
N VAL A 56 -6.07 -6.05 -3.80
CA VAL A 56 -6.85 -6.99 -3.01
C VAL A 56 -5.90 -8.07 -2.48
N SER A 57 -5.79 -8.20 -1.16
CA SER A 57 -5.04 -9.27 -0.52
C SER A 57 -5.95 -10.45 -0.24
N HIS A 58 -5.56 -11.64 -0.72
CA HIS A 58 -6.25 -12.89 -0.41
C HIS A 58 -5.57 -13.63 0.74
N GLU A 59 -4.25 -13.65 0.72
CA GLU A 59 -3.42 -14.38 1.68
C GLU A 59 -2.06 -13.70 1.76
N HIS A 60 -1.49 -13.68 2.96
CA HIS A 60 -0.11 -13.27 3.15
C HIS A 60 0.52 -14.02 4.32
N GLN A 61 1.81 -14.30 4.19
CA GLN A 61 2.62 -14.97 5.21
C GLN A 61 3.97 -14.26 5.32
N ILE A 62 4.18 -13.58 6.44
CA ILE A 62 5.46 -12.93 6.73
C ILE A 62 6.45 -14.00 7.21
N HIS A 63 7.68 -13.94 6.72
CA HIS A 63 8.77 -14.78 7.19
C HIS A 63 9.32 -14.21 8.49
N ALA A 64 8.61 -14.46 9.57
CA ALA A 64 9.01 -14.06 10.92
C ALA A 64 8.73 -15.18 11.92
N HIS A 65 9.57 -15.25 12.94
CA HIS A 65 9.40 -16.13 14.09
C HIS A 65 9.04 -15.30 15.31
N THR A 66 8.17 -15.81 16.18
CA THR A 66 7.84 -15.15 17.45
C THR A 66 8.33 -15.95 18.64
N SER A 67 8.87 -15.26 19.65
CA SER A 67 9.21 -15.83 20.95
C SER A 67 8.15 -15.51 22.02
N GLY A 68 6.98 -14.98 21.63
CA GLY A 68 5.82 -14.77 22.49
C GLY A 68 5.20 -13.38 22.38
N ARG A 69 6.01 -12.31 22.28
CA ARG A 69 5.52 -10.92 22.19
C ARG A 69 5.94 -10.25 20.89
N ASP A 70 7.22 -10.32 20.57
CA ASP A 70 7.78 -9.68 19.38
C ASP A 70 8.00 -10.70 18.25
N TYR A 71 8.07 -10.17 17.04
CA TYR A 71 8.41 -10.91 15.83
C TYR A 71 9.83 -10.58 15.39
N GLN A 72 10.60 -11.60 15.03
CA GLN A 72 11.94 -11.47 14.47
C GLN A 72 11.94 -12.03 13.05
N PHE A 73 12.50 -11.29 12.08
CA PHE A 73 12.52 -11.74 10.69
C PHE A 73 13.43 -12.95 10.47
N ALA A 74 12.97 -13.89 9.65
CA ALA A 74 13.78 -15.03 9.22
C ALA A 74 14.73 -14.58 8.10
N LEU A 75 16.00 -14.41 8.44
CA LEU A 75 17.04 -13.93 7.54
C LEU A 75 17.61 -15.05 6.67
N THR A 76 18.25 -14.67 5.56
CA THR A 76 19.04 -15.59 4.73
C THR A 76 20.52 -15.47 4.97
N ARG A 77 21.24 -16.58 4.81
CA ARG A 77 22.70 -16.58 4.91
C ARG A 77 23.32 -16.00 3.64
N ASN A 78 23.93 -14.83 3.77
CA ASN A 78 24.70 -14.22 2.68
C ASN A 78 26.00 -14.99 2.42
N PRO A 79 26.53 -14.94 1.17
CA PRO A 79 27.84 -15.49 0.87
C PRO A 79 28.94 -14.94 1.79
N LEU A 80 29.98 -15.74 2.00
CA LEU A 80 31.14 -15.31 2.76
C LEU A 80 31.87 -14.16 2.05
N THR A 81 32.56 -13.33 2.83
CA THR A 81 33.40 -12.26 2.27
C THR A 81 34.61 -12.84 1.53
N ARG A 82 35.36 -11.98 0.83
CA ARG A 82 36.63 -12.36 0.18
C ARG A 82 37.63 -13.03 1.15
N GLU A 83 37.57 -12.68 2.44
CA GLU A 83 38.40 -13.26 3.50
C GLU A 83 37.81 -14.54 4.11
N ALA A 84 36.76 -15.11 3.51
CA ALA A 84 36.00 -16.25 4.03
C ALA A 84 35.34 -16.01 5.41
N LYS A 85 35.13 -14.75 5.80
CA LYS A 85 34.42 -14.39 7.03
C LYS A 85 32.93 -14.22 6.77
N THR A 86 32.13 -14.31 7.83
CA THR A 86 30.69 -14.00 7.77
C THR A 86 30.51 -12.52 7.41
N ALA A 87 29.71 -12.24 6.38
CA ALA A 87 29.30 -10.89 6.05
C ALA A 87 28.43 -10.30 7.16
N SER A 88 28.41 -8.97 7.28
CA SER A 88 27.52 -8.28 8.22
C SER A 88 26.06 -8.66 7.95
N PHE A 89 25.31 -8.82 9.04
CA PHE A 89 23.88 -9.11 8.96
C PHE A 89 23.12 -7.82 8.67
N ASN A 90 22.47 -7.76 7.52
CA ASN A 90 21.47 -6.75 7.20
C ASN A 90 20.10 -7.42 7.31
N GLU A 91 19.23 -6.89 8.17
CA GLU A 91 17.89 -7.44 8.32
C GLU A 91 17.03 -7.08 7.10
N GLU A 92 16.43 -8.10 6.48
CA GLU A 92 15.50 -7.96 5.38
C GLU A 92 14.22 -8.70 5.73
N GLY A 93 13.11 -7.96 5.84
CA GLY A 93 11.79 -8.57 6.02
C GLY A 93 11.28 -9.10 4.69
N ARG A 94 10.96 -10.40 4.66
CA ARG A 94 10.42 -11.07 3.47
C ARG A 94 9.05 -11.67 3.78
N MET A 95 8.23 -11.80 2.75
CA MET A 95 6.92 -12.46 2.86
C MET A 95 6.53 -13.17 1.56
N HIS A 96 5.58 -14.09 1.69
CA HIS A 96 4.81 -14.64 0.59
C HIS A 96 3.42 -14.00 0.59
N MET A 97 2.88 -13.70 -0.58
CA MET A 97 1.54 -13.13 -0.70
C MET A 97 0.82 -13.60 -1.96
N THR A 98 -0.51 -13.67 -1.84
CA THR A 98 -1.42 -13.87 -2.95
C THR A 98 -2.32 -12.64 -3.04
N VAL A 99 -2.15 -11.86 -4.11
CA VAL A 99 -2.86 -10.59 -4.31
C VAL A 99 -3.55 -10.55 -5.67
N SER A 100 -4.71 -9.91 -5.76
CA SER A 100 -5.29 -9.51 -7.06
C SER A 100 -5.08 -8.02 -7.26
N LEU A 101 -4.70 -7.65 -8.48
CA LEU A 101 -4.53 -6.26 -8.88
C LEU A 101 -5.60 -5.89 -9.90
N LEU A 102 -6.28 -4.78 -9.65
CA LEU A 102 -7.16 -4.12 -10.60
C LEU A 102 -6.40 -2.93 -11.15
N LEU A 103 -6.25 -2.84 -12.46
CA LEU A 103 -5.50 -1.78 -13.12
C LEU A 103 -6.44 -1.00 -14.03
N GLU A 104 -6.50 0.31 -13.81
CA GLU A 104 -7.26 1.24 -14.64
C GLU A 104 -6.44 1.54 -15.90
N CYS A 105 -6.92 1.06 -17.05
CA CYS A 105 -6.25 1.14 -18.33
C CYS A 105 -6.95 2.14 -19.26
N HIS A 106 -6.19 3.12 -19.75
CA HIS A 106 -6.65 4.13 -20.69
C HIS A 106 -6.06 3.87 -22.07
N GLY A 107 -6.93 3.95 -23.08
CA GLY A 107 -6.57 3.81 -24.48
C GLY A 107 -7.67 3.12 -25.27
N GLU A 108 -7.40 2.87 -26.54
CA GLU A 108 -8.31 2.10 -27.40
C GLU A 108 -7.73 0.70 -27.59
N ILE A 109 -8.52 -0.31 -27.23
CA ILE A 109 -8.17 -1.70 -27.50
C ILE A 109 -8.87 -2.07 -28.81
N PRO A 110 -8.12 -2.29 -29.90
CA PRO A 110 -8.71 -2.62 -31.19
C PRO A 110 -9.40 -3.99 -31.11
N ASN A 111 -10.28 -4.29 -32.07
CA ASN A 111 -10.90 -5.62 -32.24
C ASN A 111 -11.79 -6.10 -31.07
N GLY A 112 -12.25 -5.21 -30.20
CA GLY A 112 -13.22 -5.53 -29.14
C GLY A 112 -12.77 -6.68 -28.24
N GLU A 113 -13.60 -7.72 -28.09
CA GLU A 113 -13.29 -8.89 -27.25
C GLU A 113 -12.05 -9.66 -27.71
N TYR A 114 -11.74 -9.68 -29.01
CA TYR A 114 -10.54 -10.36 -29.52
C TYR A 114 -9.28 -9.64 -29.05
N GLY A 115 -9.22 -8.30 -29.18
CA GLY A 115 -8.08 -7.53 -28.68
C GLY A 115 -7.95 -7.56 -27.16
N GLN A 116 -9.05 -7.69 -26.42
CA GLN A 116 -9.01 -7.91 -24.96
C GLN A 116 -8.34 -9.26 -24.60
N ARG A 117 -8.60 -10.32 -25.38
CA ARG A 117 -7.96 -11.63 -25.19
C ARG A 117 -6.48 -11.60 -25.57
N ASP A 118 -6.14 -10.98 -26.70
CA ASP A 118 -4.76 -10.83 -27.15
C ASP A 118 -3.92 -10.05 -26.13
N LEU A 119 -4.50 -8.97 -25.58
CA LEU A 119 -3.86 -8.20 -24.51
C LEU A 119 -3.68 -9.02 -23.22
N ALA A 120 -4.69 -9.83 -22.84
CA ALA A 120 -4.57 -10.71 -21.68
C ALA A 120 -3.47 -11.76 -21.88
N GLU A 121 -3.33 -12.32 -23.09
CA GLU A 121 -2.28 -13.27 -23.43
C GLU A 121 -0.89 -12.61 -23.38
N TYR A 122 -0.75 -11.41 -23.96
CA TYR A 122 0.49 -10.63 -23.86
C TYR A 122 0.88 -10.35 -22.40
N LEU A 123 -0.08 -9.94 -21.57
CA LEU A 123 0.15 -9.70 -20.14
C LEU A 123 0.54 -10.98 -19.40
N SER A 124 0.06 -12.15 -19.81
CA SER A 124 0.43 -13.43 -19.20
C SER A 124 1.91 -13.78 -19.43
N GLN A 125 2.48 -13.32 -20.55
CA GLN A 125 3.91 -13.46 -20.84
C GLN A 125 4.75 -12.39 -20.14
N VAL A 126 4.24 -11.15 -20.05
CA VAL A 126 4.98 -10.01 -19.51
C VAL A 126 5.02 -10.00 -17.98
N CYS A 127 3.90 -10.23 -17.29
CA CYS A 127 3.81 -10.07 -15.84
C CYS A 127 4.81 -10.96 -15.06
N PRO A 128 5.05 -12.23 -15.43
CA PRO A 128 6.06 -13.08 -14.77
C PRO A 128 7.50 -12.58 -14.92
N THR A 129 7.79 -11.75 -15.93
CA THR A 129 9.14 -11.17 -16.11
C THR A 129 9.41 -9.98 -15.19
N LEU A 130 8.39 -9.51 -14.48
CA LEU A 130 8.47 -8.38 -13.56
C LEU A 130 8.54 -8.87 -12.12
N ARG A 131 8.93 -7.97 -11.22
CA ARG A 131 8.93 -8.19 -9.78
C ARG A 131 7.87 -7.34 -9.11
N LEU A 132 7.17 -7.90 -8.13
CA LEU A 132 6.19 -7.17 -7.32
C LEU A 132 6.73 -7.03 -5.89
N ALA A 133 6.88 -5.77 -5.43
CA ALA A 133 7.50 -5.46 -4.14
C ALA A 133 8.86 -6.15 -3.91
N GLY A 134 9.69 -6.25 -4.95
CA GLY A 134 10.99 -6.94 -4.92
C GLY A 134 10.92 -8.48 -5.01
N GLY A 135 9.75 -9.06 -4.80
CA GLY A 135 9.49 -10.49 -4.90
C GLY A 135 9.30 -10.99 -6.33
N ILE A 136 9.37 -12.31 -6.49
CA ILE A 136 9.22 -13.01 -7.77
C ILE A 136 7.76 -13.40 -7.94
N VAL A 137 7.19 -13.12 -9.12
CA VAL A 137 5.85 -13.60 -9.50
C VAL A 137 5.97 -15.06 -9.94
N VAL A 138 5.40 -15.96 -9.15
CA VAL A 138 5.46 -17.42 -9.38
C VAL A 138 4.35 -17.87 -10.32
N ASP A 139 3.15 -17.33 -10.12
CA ASP A 139 1.95 -17.76 -10.82
C ASP A 139 0.90 -16.64 -10.83
N ILE A 140 0.04 -16.63 -11.85
CA ILE A 140 -1.11 -15.73 -11.97
C ILE A 140 -2.29 -16.58 -12.42
N GLU A 141 -3.29 -16.75 -11.55
CA GLU A 141 -4.41 -17.67 -11.79
C GLU A 141 -5.21 -17.30 -13.05
N ALA A 142 -5.48 -16.01 -13.26
CA ALA A 142 -6.14 -15.54 -14.46
C ALA A 142 -5.85 -14.06 -14.73
N ILE A 143 -5.77 -13.70 -16.01
CA ILE A 143 -5.73 -12.31 -16.46
C ILE A 143 -6.99 -12.05 -17.28
N THR A 144 -7.71 -10.99 -16.97
CA THR A 144 -8.92 -10.62 -17.70
C THR A 144 -8.93 -9.13 -17.99
N VAL A 145 -9.16 -8.79 -19.26
CA VAL A 145 -9.36 -7.40 -19.68
C VAL A 145 -10.86 -7.25 -19.95
N MET A 146 -11.48 -6.25 -19.34
CA MET A 146 -12.92 -6.00 -19.45
C MET A 146 -13.23 -4.51 -19.50
N ALA A 147 -14.45 -4.15 -19.87
CA ALA A 147 -14.94 -2.79 -19.68
C ALA A 147 -15.05 -2.47 -18.19
N MET A 148 -14.92 -1.19 -17.84
CA MET A 148 -15.18 -0.74 -16.47
C MET A 148 -16.61 -1.09 -16.07
N PRO A 149 -16.84 -1.69 -14.88
CA PRO A 149 -18.18 -2.06 -14.44
C PRO A 149 -19.05 -0.81 -14.31
N SER A 150 -20.17 -0.80 -15.04
CA SER A 150 -21.11 0.32 -15.08
C SER A 150 -22.40 0.03 -14.31
N THR A 151 -22.71 -1.26 -14.12
CA THR A 151 -23.90 -1.72 -13.41
C THR A 151 -23.55 -2.42 -12.10
N GLU A 152 -24.48 -2.41 -11.13
CA GLU A 152 -24.32 -3.15 -9.87
C GLU A 152 -24.13 -4.67 -10.07
N ARG A 153 -24.67 -5.22 -11.17
CA ARG A 153 -24.54 -6.64 -11.49
C ARG A 153 -23.11 -6.97 -11.93
N GLU A 154 -22.50 -6.10 -12.74
CA GLU A 154 -21.10 -6.22 -13.15
C GLU A 154 -20.16 -6.03 -11.95
N MET A 155 -20.43 -5.03 -11.10
CA MET A 155 -19.68 -4.80 -9.87
C MET A 155 -19.72 -6.04 -8.96
N ARG A 156 -20.91 -6.60 -8.72
CA ARG A 156 -21.04 -7.84 -7.94
C ARG A 156 -20.25 -8.98 -8.56
N ARG A 157 -20.34 -9.19 -9.88
CA ARG A 157 -19.57 -10.24 -10.56
C ARG A 157 -18.06 -10.08 -10.36
N LEU A 158 -17.56 -8.85 -10.42
CA LEU A 158 -16.16 -8.54 -10.12
C LEU A 158 -15.80 -8.85 -8.66
N GLN A 159 -16.63 -8.44 -7.70
CA GLN A 159 -16.45 -8.76 -6.29
C GLN A 159 -16.39 -10.28 -6.05
N TRP A 160 -17.26 -11.06 -6.69
CA TRP A 160 -17.25 -12.52 -6.62
C TRP A 160 -15.93 -13.14 -7.11
N GLN A 161 -15.32 -12.58 -8.16
CA GLN A 161 -14.02 -13.05 -8.65
C GLN A 161 -12.87 -12.75 -7.68
N LEU A 162 -13.00 -11.69 -6.89
CA LEU A 162 -12.01 -11.25 -5.91
C LEU A 162 -12.19 -11.92 -4.54
N MET A 163 -13.30 -12.61 -4.30
CA MET A 163 -13.54 -13.31 -3.04
C MET A 163 -12.87 -14.70 -2.99
N PRO A 164 -12.44 -15.16 -1.80
CA PRO A 164 -12.24 -14.38 -0.57
C PRO A 164 -11.04 -13.43 -0.69
N GLY A 165 -11.18 -12.20 -0.20
CA GLY A 165 -10.11 -11.19 -0.20
C GLY A 165 -10.55 -9.89 0.47
N PHE A 166 -9.57 -9.06 0.83
CA PHE A 166 -9.78 -7.73 1.41
C PHE A 166 -9.09 -6.68 0.53
N ALA A 167 -9.81 -5.61 0.19
CA ALA A 167 -9.25 -4.51 -0.57
C ALA A 167 -8.57 -3.50 0.37
N LEU A 168 -7.43 -2.96 -0.06
CA LEU A 168 -6.76 -1.88 0.65
C LEU A 168 -7.31 -0.53 0.18
N ARG A 169 -7.93 0.21 1.09
CA ARG A 169 -8.53 1.53 0.82
C ARG A 169 -7.79 2.63 1.58
N ASP A 170 -7.64 3.80 0.96
CA ASP A 170 -7.04 4.97 1.60
C ASP A 170 -8.01 5.61 2.62
N ARG A 171 -7.52 5.83 3.85
CA ARG A 171 -8.19 6.52 4.96
C ARG A 171 -7.33 7.62 5.56
N SER A 172 -6.37 8.15 4.81
CA SER A 172 -5.51 9.24 5.28
C SER A 172 -6.29 10.50 5.68
N SER A 173 -7.53 10.69 5.21
CA SER A 173 -8.41 11.77 5.66
C SER A 173 -8.88 11.62 7.11
N TRP A 174 -9.06 10.39 7.58
CA TRP A 174 -9.40 10.12 8.99
C TRP A 174 -8.25 10.44 9.93
N LEU A 175 -7.00 10.28 9.47
CA LEU A 175 -5.84 10.71 10.25
C LEU A 175 -5.86 12.23 10.50
N VAL A 176 -6.14 13.02 9.47
CA VAL A 176 -6.22 14.49 9.60
C VAL A 176 -7.36 14.90 10.53
N GLN A 177 -8.53 14.26 10.40
CA GLN A 177 -9.67 14.52 11.28
C GLN A 177 -9.36 14.16 12.74
N HIS A 178 -8.74 12.99 12.99
CA HIS A 178 -8.37 12.56 14.34
C HIS A 178 -7.31 13.48 14.96
N HIS A 179 -6.33 13.94 14.18
CA HIS A 179 -5.32 14.89 14.65
C HIS A 179 -5.96 16.21 15.08
N GLN A 180 -6.95 16.72 14.34
CA GLN A 180 -7.71 17.92 14.73
C GLN A 180 -8.45 17.73 16.07
N THR A 181 -9.15 16.60 16.25
CA THR A 181 -9.82 16.27 17.51
C THR A 181 -8.84 16.11 18.69
N LEU A 182 -7.63 15.61 18.43
CA LEU A 182 -6.59 15.51 19.46
C LEU A 182 -6.07 16.88 19.87
N LEU A 183 -5.87 17.80 18.92
CA LEU A 183 -5.42 19.16 19.19
C LEU A 183 -6.41 19.96 20.04
N GLU A 184 -7.71 19.69 19.93
CA GLU A 184 -8.75 20.31 20.78
C GLU A 184 -8.56 19.96 22.27
N ASN A 185 -8.08 18.74 22.56
CA ASN A 185 -7.88 18.25 23.93
C ASN A 185 -6.43 18.43 24.43
N ASN A 186 -5.45 18.38 23.52
CA ASN A 186 -4.03 18.49 23.81
C ASN A 186 -3.33 19.31 22.71
N PRO A 187 -3.03 20.60 22.94
CA PRO A 187 -2.39 21.46 21.96
C PRO A 187 -1.01 20.99 21.47
N ASP A 188 -0.30 20.16 22.26
CA ASP A 188 1.03 19.66 21.93
C ASP A 188 0.99 18.32 21.16
N ALA A 189 -0.20 17.82 20.80
CA ALA A 189 -0.35 16.54 20.10
C ALA A 189 0.26 16.58 18.69
N THR A 190 1.19 15.66 18.42
CA THR A 190 1.82 15.55 17.11
C THR A 190 1.00 14.69 16.14
N LEU A 191 1.24 14.84 14.84
CA LEU A 191 0.63 13.98 13.83
C LEU A 191 1.05 12.51 14.00
N LEU A 192 2.25 12.26 14.53
CA LEU A 192 2.73 10.92 14.82
C LEU A 192 1.93 10.28 15.96
N ASP A 193 1.57 11.04 17.01
CA ASP A 193 0.73 10.55 18.11
C ASP A 193 -0.65 10.13 17.56
N ALA A 194 -1.26 10.99 16.74
CA ALA A 194 -2.52 10.68 16.07
C ALA A 194 -2.42 9.42 15.19
N TRP A 195 -1.30 9.22 14.51
CA TRP A 195 -1.06 8.05 13.67
C TRP A 195 -0.89 6.76 14.48
N LEU A 196 -0.19 6.82 15.62
CA LEU A 196 0.01 5.69 16.52
C LEU A 196 -1.30 5.21 17.16
N ASP A 197 -2.28 6.10 17.36
CA ASP A 197 -3.60 5.73 17.89
C ASP A 197 -4.35 4.72 17.02
N PHE A 198 -4.16 4.79 15.70
CA PHE A 198 -4.73 3.81 14.77
C PHE A 198 -4.09 2.43 14.96
N ALA A 199 -2.84 2.33 15.43
CA ALA A 199 -2.14 1.07 15.65
C ALA A 199 -2.25 0.54 17.10
N ALA A 200 -2.18 1.41 18.11
CA ALA A 200 -2.09 1.03 19.52
C ALA A 200 -3.40 0.50 20.14
N LEU A 201 -3.32 -0.61 20.88
CA LEU A 201 -4.42 -1.07 21.75
C LEU A 201 -4.32 -0.32 23.08
N LYS A 202 -5.20 0.65 23.31
CA LYS A 202 -5.23 1.44 24.55
C LYS A 202 -6.22 0.82 25.54
N ILE A 203 -5.86 0.82 26.82
CA ILE A 203 -6.71 0.37 27.92
C ILE A 203 -6.75 1.50 28.94
N GLN A 204 -7.95 1.88 29.38
CA GLN A 204 -8.17 2.98 30.31
C GLN A 204 -9.01 2.51 31.50
N ALA A 205 -8.68 3.00 32.68
CA ALA A 205 -9.49 2.80 33.88
C ALA A 205 -10.68 3.76 33.89
N GLU A 206 -11.87 3.24 34.18
CA GLU A 206 -13.08 4.02 34.38
C GLU A 206 -13.07 4.65 35.77
N MET A 207 -13.35 5.95 35.87
CA MET A 207 -13.49 6.62 37.16
C MET A 207 -14.95 6.47 37.63
N PRO A 208 -15.21 6.00 38.86
CA PRO A 208 -16.57 5.93 39.39
C PRO A 208 -17.23 7.31 39.41
N GLU A 209 -18.50 7.40 38.99
CA GLU A 209 -19.25 8.67 38.94
C GLU A 209 -19.35 9.37 40.31
N ASP A 210 -19.33 8.60 41.40
CA ASP A 210 -19.44 9.10 42.77
C ASP A 210 -18.13 9.70 43.33
N GLY A 211 -17.01 9.61 42.61
CA GLY A 211 -15.70 10.18 42.99
C GLY A 211 -15.06 9.59 44.26
N ASN A 212 -15.74 8.66 44.95
CA ASN A 212 -15.26 7.98 46.14
C ASN A 212 -14.30 6.85 45.77
N LEU A 213 -13.07 7.19 45.44
CA LEU A 213 -11.99 6.23 45.25
C LEU A 213 -11.40 5.89 46.61
N ARG A 214 -11.53 4.63 47.05
CA ARG A 214 -10.78 4.13 48.21
C ARG A 214 -9.51 3.43 47.75
N GLU A 215 -8.40 3.74 48.41
CA GLU A 215 -7.14 3.07 48.17
C GLU A 215 -7.30 1.55 48.43
N GLY A 216 -7.03 0.73 47.41
CA GLY A 216 -7.18 -0.72 47.45
C GLY A 216 -8.44 -1.28 46.77
N GLU A 217 -9.34 -0.45 46.27
CA GLU A 217 -10.46 -0.91 45.41
C GLU A 217 -9.97 -1.23 43.99
N PRO A 218 -10.44 -2.33 43.37
CA PRO A 218 -10.06 -2.67 42.01
C PRO A 218 -10.63 -1.65 41.01
N ALA A 219 -9.78 -1.17 40.11
CA ALA A 219 -10.21 -0.31 39.00
C ALA A 219 -10.84 -1.15 37.88
N ASP A 220 -11.95 -0.66 37.33
CA ASP A 220 -12.56 -1.24 36.14
C ASP A 220 -11.83 -0.75 34.88
N TRP A 221 -11.18 -1.67 34.16
CA TRP A 221 -10.41 -1.37 32.96
C TRP A 221 -11.20 -1.73 31.70
N HIS A 222 -11.30 -0.79 30.76
CA HIS A 222 -11.91 -1.03 29.46
C HIS A 222 -10.92 -0.73 28.34
N VAL A 223 -11.09 -1.43 27.22
CA VAL A 223 -10.35 -1.15 25.99
C VAL A 223 -10.92 0.12 25.38
N VAL A 224 -10.07 1.09 25.12
CA VAL A 224 -10.47 2.33 24.44
C VAL A 224 -10.68 2.01 22.96
N PRO A 225 -11.85 2.33 22.39
CA PRO A 225 -12.10 2.13 20.97
C PRO A 225 -11.08 2.87 20.10
N LYS A 226 -10.81 2.30 18.92
CA LYS A 226 -10.03 2.99 17.89
C LYS A 226 -10.75 4.26 17.43
N PRO A 227 -10.03 5.27 16.90
CA PRO A 227 -10.63 6.53 16.45
C PRO A 227 -11.80 6.34 15.48
N ASN A 228 -11.68 5.35 14.60
CA ASN A 228 -12.72 4.99 13.63
C ASN A 228 -12.91 3.46 13.60
N PRO A 229 -14.12 2.98 13.26
CA PRO A 229 -14.39 1.55 13.12
C PRO A 229 -13.74 0.98 11.86
N GLY A 230 -13.47 -0.33 11.87
CA GLY A 230 -12.88 -1.07 10.75
C GLY A 230 -11.50 -1.62 11.08
N TYR A 231 -10.87 -2.26 10.10
CA TYR A 231 -9.50 -2.77 10.24
C TYR A 231 -8.54 -1.74 9.66
N LEU A 232 -8.14 -0.80 10.51
CA LEU A 232 -7.27 0.32 10.17
C LEU A 232 -5.82 -0.04 10.43
N VAL A 233 -4.97 0.29 9.47
CA VAL A 233 -3.55 -0.02 9.51
C VAL A 233 -2.71 1.20 9.13
N PRO A 234 -1.63 1.49 9.86
CA PRO A 234 -0.63 2.43 9.40
C PRO A 234 0.03 1.89 8.13
N ILE A 235 0.17 2.74 7.10
CA ILE A 235 0.81 2.36 5.84
C ILE A 235 1.71 3.48 5.33
N MET A 236 2.77 3.11 4.61
CA MET A 236 3.57 4.06 3.85
C MET A 236 2.84 4.39 2.53
N THR A 237 2.58 5.67 2.29
CA THR A 237 1.80 6.17 1.15
C THR A 237 2.62 6.99 0.17
N GLY A 238 3.90 7.25 0.43
CA GLY A 238 4.71 8.03 -0.50
C GLY A 238 6.05 8.49 0.05
N TYR A 239 6.55 9.56 -0.54
CA TYR A 239 7.82 10.18 -0.24
C TYR A 239 7.69 11.71 -0.23
N GLN A 240 8.34 12.36 0.73
CA GLN A 240 8.47 13.80 0.84
C GLN A 240 9.92 14.20 0.58
N ARG A 241 10.14 15.19 -0.28
CA ARG A 241 11.47 15.73 -0.54
C ARG A 241 11.99 16.50 0.68
N ILE A 242 13.24 16.21 1.08
CA ILE A 242 13.97 16.86 2.18
C ILE A 242 15.20 17.66 1.70
N SER A 243 15.49 17.64 0.40
CA SER A 243 16.55 18.44 -0.22
C SER A 243 16.00 19.37 -1.31
N GLU A 244 16.87 20.17 -1.92
CA GLU A 244 16.57 20.77 -3.22
C GLU A 244 16.49 19.70 -4.32
N LEU A 245 15.98 20.07 -5.49
CA LEU A 245 15.99 19.24 -6.68
C LEU A 245 17.30 19.46 -7.44
N TYR A 246 18.19 18.48 -7.39
CA TYR A 246 19.46 18.52 -8.09
C TYR A 246 19.29 18.22 -9.58
N ALA A 247 20.02 18.96 -10.42
CA ALA A 247 20.06 18.72 -11.85
C ALA A 247 20.70 17.35 -12.18
N PRO A 248 20.40 16.77 -13.35
CA PRO A 248 21.00 15.51 -13.80
C PRO A 248 22.54 15.55 -13.78
N GLY A 249 23.16 14.48 -13.29
CA GLY A 249 24.62 14.34 -13.24
C GLY A 249 25.34 15.08 -12.09
N VAL A 250 24.61 15.83 -11.24
CA VAL A 250 25.20 16.53 -10.08
C VAL A 250 25.49 15.58 -8.92
N VAL A 251 24.62 14.62 -8.67
CA VAL A 251 24.72 13.68 -7.55
C VAL A 251 25.53 12.46 -7.98
N GLU A 252 26.67 12.24 -7.33
CA GLU A 252 27.52 11.07 -7.57
C GLU A 252 26.80 9.76 -7.23
N ASN A 253 27.09 8.69 -7.97
CA ASN A 253 26.51 7.35 -7.77
C ASN A 253 24.98 7.29 -7.83
N ALA A 254 24.32 8.24 -8.49
CA ALA A 254 22.92 8.13 -8.87
C ALA A 254 22.69 6.95 -9.84
N ARG A 255 21.44 6.48 -9.94
CA ARG A 255 21.07 5.34 -10.81
C ARG A 255 21.37 5.60 -12.29
N ASP A 256 21.19 6.85 -12.70
CA ASP A 256 21.48 7.37 -14.03
C ASP A 256 21.85 8.85 -13.94
N ALA A 257 22.45 9.37 -15.02
CA ALA A 257 22.92 10.76 -15.09
C ALA A 257 21.95 11.69 -15.83
N GLU A 258 20.76 11.21 -16.20
CA GLU A 258 19.80 11.92 -17.07
C GLU A 258 18.56 12.40 -16.29
N THR A 259 18.28 11.78 -15.14
CA THR A 259 17.11 12.08 -14.32
C THR A 259 17.48 13.03 -13.18
N PRO A 260 16.68 14.09 -12.91
CA PRO A 260 16.84 14.92 -11.72
C PRO A 260 16.75 14.10 -10.42
N PHE A 261 17.51 14.51 -9.40
CA PHE A 261 17.63 13.75 -8.15
C PHE A 261 17.21 14.61 -6.95
N ALA A 262 16.56 13.98 -5.96
CA ALA A 262 16.37 14.59 -4.66
C ALA A 262 16.36 13.54 -3.54
N PHE A 263 16.84 13.92 -2.36
CA PHE A 263 16.70 13.10 -1.17
C PHE A 263 15.28 13.21 -0.62
N THR A 264 14.74 12.07 -0.19
CA THR A 264 13.36 11.98 0.28
C THR A 264 13.28 11.16 1.55
N GLU A 265 12.23 11.42 2.33
CA GLU A 265 11.80 10.59 3.45
C GLU A 265 10.44 9.95 3.17
N ALA A 266 10.14 8.85 3.87
CA ALA A 266 8.88 8.14 3.74
C ALA A 266 7.72 8.96 4.34
N VAL A 267 6.58 8.95 3.66
CA VAL A 267 5.34 9.53 4.15
C VAL A 267 4.38 8.42 4.54
N TYR A 268 3.70 8.62 5.66
CA TYR A 268 2.77 7.66 6.24
C TYR A 268 1.34 8.19 6.21
N GLY A 269 0.41 7.27 6.04
CA GLY A 269 -1.02 7.50 6.13
C GLY A 269 -1.70 6.33 6.83
N VAL A 270 -3.02 6.27 6.72
CA VAL A 270 -3.83 5.19 7.27
C VAL A 270 -4.56 4.50 6.13
N GLY A 271 -4.48 3.19 6.09
CA GLY A 271 -5.23 2.32 5.19
C GLY A 271 -6.32 1.57 5.94
N GLU A 272 -7.36 1.17 5.24
CA GLU A 272 -8.38 0.23 5.73
C GLU A 272 -8.34 -1.03 4.89
N TRP A 273 -8.22 -2.19 5.54
CA TRP A 273 -8.57 -3.46 4.88
C TRP A 273 -10.08 -3.66 4.95
N CYS A 274 -10.75 -3.45 3.83
CA CYS A 274 -12.19 -3.54 3.73
C CYS A 274 -12.63 -4.83 3.02
N GLY A 275 -13.72 -5.44 3.51
CA GLY A 275 -14.34 -6.57 2.84
C GLY A 275 -14.93 -6.13 1.50
N LEU A 276 -14.77 -6.96 0.46
CA LEU A 276 -15.16 -6.61 -0.92
C LEU A 276 -16.64 -6.22 -1.08
N HIS A 277 -17.53 -6.76 -0.24
CA HIS A 277 -18.96 -6.45 -0.23
C HIS A 277 -19.27 -4.99 0.19
N ARG A 278 -18.33 -4.29 0.82
CA ARG A 278 -18.48 -2.87 1.22
C ARG A 278 -18.10 -1.88 0.11
N ILE A 279 -17.57 -2.37 -1.01
CA ILE A 279 -17.08 -1.53 -2.10
C ILE A 279 -18.25 -1.23 -3.03
N GLN A 280 -18.61 0.05 -3.16
CA GLN A 280 -19.72 0.47 -4.01
C GLN A 280 -19.22 0.92 -5.39
N ALA A 281 -18.10 1.63 -5.42
CA ALA A 281 -17.44 2.08 -6.65
C ALA A 281 -15.97 1.66 -6.66
N LEU A 282 -15.40 1.46 -7.86
CA LEU A 282 -13.97 1.15 -7.97
C LEU A 282 -13.08 2.32 -7.55
N ASP A 283 -13.55 3.56 -7.74
CA ASP A 283 -12.83 4.75 -7.28
C ASP A 283 -12.59 4.76 -5.77
N ASP A 284 -13.42 4.07 -4.98
CA ASP A 284 -13.22 3.94 -3.55
C ASP A 284 -11.92 3.21 -3.18
N ILE A 285 -11.39 2.36 -4.07
CA ILE A 285 -10.26 1.46 -3.79
C ILE A 285 -9.06 1.69 -4.73
N PHE A 286 -9.22 2.50 -5.78
CA PHE A 286 -8.12 2.83 -6.67
C PHE A 286 -7.15 3.79 -6.01
N TRP A 287 -5.88 3.41 -6.04
CA TRP A 287 -4.75 4.26 -5.70
C TRP A 287 -4.15 4.84 -6.98
N ARG A 288 -3.87 6.14 -6.96
CA ARG A 288 -3.25 6.87 -8.07
C ARG A 288 -2.06 7.67 -7.57
N TYR A 289 -1.14 7.97 -8.47
CA TYR A 289 -0.05 8.89 -8.16
C TYR A 289 -0.56 10.31 -8.07
N ARG A 290 -0.04 11.01 -7.07
CA ARG A 290 -0.18 12.45 -6.93
C ARG A 290 1.19 13.05 -6.67
N THR A 291 1.65 13.85 -7.61
CA THR A 291 2.90 14.59 -7.50
C THR A 291 2.59 16.04 -7.17
N THR A 292 3.37 16.61 -6.27
CA THR A 292 3.45 18.06 -6.02
C THR A 292 4.88 18.51 -6.34
N GLU A 293 5.19 19.79 -6.16
CA GLU A 293 6.56 20.28 -6.38
C GLU A 293 7.60 19.58 -5.50
N THR A 294 7.20 19.14 -4.30
CA THR A 294 8.08 18.54 -3.28
C THR A 294 7.71 17.11 -2.90
N GLY A 295 6.55 16.62 -3.35
CA GLY A 295 5.94 15.40 -2.82
C GLY A 295 5.60 14.39 -3.90
N TYR A 296 5.79 13.12 -3.56
CA TYR A 296 5.36 11.98 -4.38
C TYR A 296 4.48 11.08 -3.52
N TYR A 297 3.17 11.15 -3.74
CA TYR A 297 2.20 10.43 -2.92
C TYR A 297 1.39 9.44 -3.76
N CYS A 298 0.97 8.36 -3.13
CA CYS A 298 -0.04 7.44 -3.62
C CYS A 298 -1.30 7.69 -2.79
N GLN A 299 -2.39 8.06 -3.46
CA GLN A 299 -3.62 8.45 -2.80
C GLN A 299 -4.84 7.74 -3.40
N GLY A 300 -5.79 7.41 -2.55
CA GLY A 300 -7.13 6.94 -2.96
C GLY A 300 -8.14 8.08 -3.05
N ALA A 301 -9.38 7.75 -3.44
CA ALA A 301 -10.46 8.74 -3.46
C ALA A 301 -10.74 9.32 -2.07
N GLY A 302 -10.82 10.65 -1.99
CA GLY A 302 -11.09 11.37 -0.74
C GLY A 302 -9.89 11.51 0.19
N ALA A 303 -8.67 11.20 -0.28
CA ALA A 303 -7.44 11.53 0.44
C ALA A 303 -7.32 13.06 0.60
N PRO A 304 -6.80 13.55 1.74
CA PRO A 304 -6.63 14.96 1.97
C PRO A 304 -5.69 15.53 0.90
N VAL A 305 -6.08 16.66 0.35
CA VAL A 305 -5.15 17.53 -0.36
C VAL A 305 -4.17 18.00 0.70
N THR A 306 -2.95 17.47 0.67
CA THR A 306 -1.85 18.08 1.40
C THR A 306 -1.80 19.53 0.94
N SER A 307 -2.26 20.44 1.82
CA SER A 307 -1.98 21.85 1.68
C SER A 307 -0.47 21.99 1.62
N GLU A 308 0.01 22.69 0.60
CA GLU A 308 1.40 23.15 0.56
C GLU A 308 1.77 23.70 1.93
N PRO A 309 2.96 23.41 2.48
CA PRO A 309 3.40 24.10 3.68
C PRO A 309 3.36 25.60 3.35
N LEU A 310 2.46 26.33 4.00
CA LEU A 310 2.53 27.78 4.06
C LEU A 310 3.90 28.09 4.67
N ASN A 311 4.73 28.74 3.85
CA ASN A 311 6.07 29.25 4.14
C ASN A 311 6.31 29.63 5.61
#